data_AF-A0A1F9XCN0-F1
#
_entry.id   AF-A0A1F9XCN0-F1
#
_cell.length_a   1.000
_cell.length_b   1.000
_cell.length_c   1.000
_cell.angle_alpha   90.00
_cell.angle_beta   90.00
_cell.angle_gamma   90.00
#
_symmetry.space_group_name_H-M   'P 1'
#
loop_
_entity.id
_entity.type
_entity.pdbx_description
1 polymer ?
#
loop_
_entity_poly.entity_id
_entity_poly.type
_entity_poly.pdbx_seq_one_letter_code
_entity_poly.pdbx_strand_id
1 'polypeptide(L)'
;MHSSAKKPKEEKEMKRSIKLAVAVLAVATLASRIVCAETSVATNNISASASITAVNTLTTELLKIADNTLSAALAFGNVSSGGTAWNTLPESYVKVTVQDNSVAWRLRIYSDNYDTAPSTAVYGYSYGGLRGDVTGSKVPMAWLNNTTLIAGGPAVGNPVVGTTNGWIFLKDEKDVDDPLLADDQSFIGSDAVGYTNIAFGAASYTRIVRPNVTGLSEELTTPTAPFYLYTEGDFSSAPAATYTGTIKLELLNQ
;
A
#
# COMPACT_ATOMS: atom_id res chain seq x y z
N MET A 1 -38.80 -42.68 89.89
CA MET A 1 -37.50 -43.12 90.45
C MET A 1 -37.39 -44.62 90.26
N HIS A 2 -36.38 -45.07 89.51
CA HIS A 2 -36.03 -46.49 89.24
C HIS A 2 -37.14 -47.28 88.52
N SER A 3 -36.91 -48.20 87.58
CA SER A 3 -35.92 -49.25 87.55
C SER A 3 -35.71 -49.78 86.13
N SER A 4 -34.50 -50.29 85.95
CA SER A 4 -33.93 -51.07 84.85
C SER A 4 -34.74 -52.31 84.41
N ALA A 5 -34.45 -52.70 83.16
CA ALA A 5 -34.29 -54.05 82.61
C ALA A 5 -35.48 -54.76 81.92
N LYS A 6 -35.29 -55.00 80.61
CA LYS A 6 -35.52 -56.32 79.96
C LYS A 6 -34.74 -56.43 78.63
N LYS A 7 -33.86 -57.44 78.53
CA LYS A 7 -33.34 -58.13 77.31
C LYS A 7 -34.36 -59.22 76.88
N PRO A 8 -34.18 -60.08 75.83
CA PRO A 8 -33.13 -60.25 74.76
C PRO A 8 -33.75 -60.30 73.31
N LYS A 9 -33.05 -60.13 72.17
CA LYS A 9 -32.05 -60.92 71.38
C LYS A 9 -32.66 -61.84 70.28
N GLU A 10 -32.01 -61.82 69.11
CA GLU A 10 -32.03 -62.75 67.93
C GLU A 10 -33.10 -62.49 66.85
N GLU A 11 -32.78 -61.99 65.64
CA GLU A 11 -31.91 -62.47 64.54
C GLU A 11 -32.61 -63.50 63.62
N LYS A 12 -32.98 -63.08 62.40
CA LYS A 12 -32.65 -63.80 61.14
C LYS A 12 -33.27 -63.19 59.88
N GLU A 13 -32.37 -63.00 58.91
CA GLU A 13 -32.54 -63.13 57.46
C GLU A 13 -33.66 -62.42 56.71
N MET A 14 -33.29 -61.51 55.79
CA MET A 14 -33.86 -61.56 54.44
C MET A 14 -32.99 -60.89 53.36
N LYS A 15 -32.46 -61.72 52.45
CA LYS A 15 -32.29 -61.52 50.98
C LYS A 15 -31.41 -60.36 50.52
N ARG A 16 -30.14 -60.62 50.16
CA ARG A 16 -29.68 -60.94 48.79
C ARG A 16 -30.32 -60.07 47.67
N SER A 17 -29.47 -59.18 47.15
CA SER A 17 -29.31 -58.90 45.72
C SER A 17 -30.30 -57.92 45.05
N ILE A 18 -30.07 -56.61 45.22
CA ILE A 18 -30.49 -55.59 44.25
C ILE A 18 -29.28 -54.70 43.90
N LYS A 19 -29.09 -54.57 42.59
CA LYS A 19 -28.03 -53.89 41.85
C LYS A 19 -27.79 -52.44 42.31
N LEU A 20 -26.55 -52.12 42.68
CA LEU A 20 -25.96 -50.81 42.35
C LEU A 20 -24.44 -50.96 42.40
N ALA A 21 -23.82 -51.00 41.21
CA ALA A 21 -22.38 -50.88 41.07
C ALA A 21 -21.98 -49.56 41.69
N VAL A 22 -21.36 -49.67 42.86
CA VAL A 22 -20.87 -48.57 43.69
C VAL A 22 -19.85 -47.78 42.86
N ALA A 23 -20.31 -46.64 42.35
CA ALA A 23 -19.52 -45.55 41.81
C ALA A 23 -18.70 -44.87 42.94
N VAL A 24 -17.90 -45.64 43.67
CA VAL A 24 -17.06 -45.16 44.78
C VAL A 24 -15.76 -45.95 44.78
N LEU A 25 -14.97 -45.87 43.70
CA LEU A 25 -13.52 -46.05 43.77
C LEU A 25 -12.80 -45.50 42.52
N ALA A 26 -12.98 -44.21 42.26
CA ALA A 26 -12.02 -43.40 41.52
C ALA A 26 -12.05 -41.95 42.03
N VAL A 27 -12.24 -41.80 43.34
CA VAL A 27 -11.95 -40.57 44.08
C VAL A 27 -10.58 -40.77 44.72
N ALA A 28 -9.50 -40.57 43.95
CA ALA A 28 -8.13 -40.37 44.48
C ALA A 28 -7.09 -40.19 43.36
N THR A 29 -7.36 -39.41 42.33
CA THR A 29 -6.32 -38.71 41.55
C THR A 29 -6.94 -37.52 40.82
N LEU A 30 -7.76 -36.72 41.52
CA LEU A 30 -7.70 -35.29 41.25
C LEU A 30 -6.30 -34.89 41.73
N ALA A 31 -5.34 -34.91 40.82
CA ALA A 31 -4.14 -34.11 40.98
C ALA A 31 -4.65 -32.71 41.32
N SER A 32 -4.47 -32.33 42.59
CA SER A 32 -4.61 -30.97 43.05
C SER A 32 -3.63 -30.15 42.22
N ARG A 33 -4.10 -29.72 41.04
CA ARG A 33 -3.51 -28.57 40.36
C ARG A 33 -3.74 -27.45 41.35
N ILE A 34 -2.71 -27.17 42.14
CA ILE A 34 -2.63 -25.93 42.88
C ILE A 34 -2.65 -24.87 41.79
N VAL A 35 -3.85 -24.37 41.49
CA VAL A 35 -4.01 -23.14 40.74
C VAL A 35 -3.52 -22.08 41.71
N CYS A 36 -2.22 -21.79 41.66
CA CYS A 36 -1.70 -20.59 42.29
C CYS A 36 -2.31 -19.44 41.51
N ALA A 37 -3.40 -18.87 42.05
CA ALA A 37 -3.92 -17.62 41.55
C ALA A 37 -2.84 -16.56 41.82
N GLU A 38 -2.31 -15.96 40.77
CA GLU A 38 -1.45 -14.79 40.92
C GLU A 38 -2.27 -13.65 41.52
N THR A 39 -2.00 -13.34 42.78
CA THR A 39 -2.55 -12.16 43.45
C THR A 39 -1.52 -11.06 43.36
N SER A 40 -1.85 -9.97 42.67
CA SER A 40 -1.07 -8.73 42.77
C SER A 40 -1.13 -8.24 44.21
N VAL A 41 0.01 -8.26 44.90
CA VAL A 41 0.11 -7.88 46.33
C VAL A 41 0.34 -6.36 46.48
N ALA A 42 0.87 -5.72 45.44
CA ALA A 42 1.03 -4.27 45.34
C ALA A 42 1.19 -3.87 43.86
N THR A 43 0.44 -2.85 43.42
CA THR A 43 0.58 -2.25 42.10
C THR A 43 1.01 -0.80 42.27
N ASN A 44 2.16 -0.43 41.72
CA ASN A 44 2.60 0.95 41.59
C ASN A 44 2.36 1.40 40.15
N ASN A 45 1.63 2.50 39.97
CA ASN A 45 1.44 3.10 38.66
C ASN A 45 2.48 4.21 38.47
N ILE A 46 3.27 4.13 37.40
CA ILE A 46 4.20 5.18 36.99
C ILE A 46 3.59 5.87 35.78
N SER A 47 3.28 7.17 35.91
CA SER A 47 2.79 7.97 34.78
C SER A 47 3.96 8.25 33.83
N ALA A 48 3.78 7.93 32.54
CA ALA A 48 4.70 8.29 31.47
C ALA A 48 3.96 9.18 30.46
N SER A 49 4.59 10.27 30.03
CA SER A 49 4.10 11.13 28.95
C SER A 49 5.23 11.52 28.02
N ALA A 50 4.90 11.70 26.74
CA ALA A 50 5.78 12.22 25.72
C ALA A 50 4.95 13.06 24.73
N SER A 51 5.58 14.06 24.13
CA SER A 51 5.03 14.79 22.98
C SER A 51 5.96 14.59 21.79
N ILE A 52 5.37 14.32 20.63
CA ILE A 52 6.08 14.19 19.35
C ILE A 52 5.59 15.30 18.44
N THR A 53 6.50 16.06 17.84
CA THR A 53 6.16 17.04 16.81
C THR A 53 5.88 16.32 15.48
N ALA A 54 4.95 16.85 14.68
CA ALA A 54 4.64 16.29 13.37
C ALA A 54 5.91 16.25 12.48
N VAL A 55 6.06 15.15 11.75
CA VAL A 55 7.10 14.95 10.74
C VAL A 55 6.40 14.56 9.46
N ASN A 56 6.47 15.42 8.43
CA ASN A 56 5.82 15.22 7.14
C ASN A 56 6.81 15.61 6.02
N THR A 57 7.80 14.77 5.73
CA THR A 57 8.88 15.07 4.77
C THR A 57 8.78 14.19 3.53
N LEU A 58 8.74 14.82 2.36
CA LEU A 58 8.93 14.20 1.06
C LEU A 58 10.22 14.75 0.44
N THR A 59 11.19 13.87 0.17
CA THR A 59 12.42 14.23 -0.54
C THR A 59 12.46 13.49 -1.87
N THR A 60 12.78 14.23 -2.93
CA THR A 60 12.95 13.69 -4.28
C THR A 60 14.31 14.10 -4.84
N GLU A 61 15.00 13.15 -5.44
CA GLU A 61 16.25 13.39 -6.17
C GLU A 61 16.08 12.85 -7.58
N LEU A 62 16.28 13.70 -8.59
CA LEU A 62 16.30 13.25 -9.98
C LEU A 62 17.73 12.85 -10.34
N LEU A 63 17.92 11.59 -10.72
CA LEU A 63 19.22 10.96 -10.92
C LEU A 63 19.28 10.30 -12.28
N LYS A 64 20.42 10.39 -12.97
CA LYS A 64 20.62 9.71 -14.24
C LYS A 64 20.71 8.20 -14.04
N ILE A 65 20.06 7.44 -14.92
CA ILE A 65 20.08 5.97 -14.92
C ILE A 65 21.49 5.43 -15.17
N ALA A 66 22.29 6.14 -15.97
CA ALA A 66 23.61 5.67 -16.39
C ALA A 66 24.65 5.65 -15.26
N ASP A 67 24.60 6.62 -14.35
CA ASP A 67 25.70 6.87 -13.40
C ASP A 67 25.26 7.37 -12.01
N ASN A 68 23.95 7.52 -11.76
CA ASN A 68 23.38 8.08 -10.53
C ASN A 68 23.85 9.50 -10.20
N THR A 69 24.33 10.26 -11.18
CA THR A 69 24.58 11.70 -10.98
C THR A 69 23.26 12.47 -11.02
N LEU A 70 23.22 13.63 -10.36
CA LEU A 70 22.02 14.48 -10.37
C LEU A 70 21.69 14.92 -11.81
N SER A 71 20.41 14.89 -12.14
CA SER A 71 19.87 15.45 -13.36
C SER A 71 19.03 16.69 -13.05
N ALA A 72 19.08 17.70 -13.92
CA ALA A 72 18.31 18.93 -13.76
C ALA A 72 16.84 18.77 -14.19
N ALA A 73 16.55 17.83 -15.11
CA ALA A 73 15.22 17.62 -15.65
C ALA A 73 15.07 16.18 -16.18
N LEU A 74 13.84 15.68 -16.16
CA LEU A 74 13.50 14.40 -16.78
C LEU A 74 13.46 14.62 -18.31
N ALA A 75 14.40 14.03 -19.03
CA ALA A 75 14.57 14.23 -20.45
C ALA A 75 14.57 12.91 -21.22
N PHE A 76 13.86 12.91 -22.35
CA PHE A 76 13.82 11.82 -23.32
C PHE A 76 14.79 12.04 -24.49
N GLY A 77 15.42 13.23 -24.57
CA GLY A 77 16.25 13.63 -25.69
C GLY A 77 15.47 13.80 -26.99
N ASN A 78 16.14 13.61 -28.13
CA ASN A 78 15.51 13.66 -29.44
C ASN A 78 14.88 12.30 -29.76
N VAL A 79 13.55 12.25 -29.79
CA VAL A 79 12.79 11.03 -30.09
C VAL A 79 12.28 11.10 -31.53
N SER A 80 12.53 10.04 -32.31
CA SER A 80 11.95 9.91 -33.66
C SER A 80 10.47 9.54 -33.57
N SER A 81 9.62 10.26 -34.30
CA SER A 81 8.21 9.89 -34.43
C SER A 81 8.03 8.59 -35.22
N GLY A 82 6.91 7.89 -35.00
CA GLY A 82 6.58 6.65 -35.71
C GLY A 82 7.31 5.39 -35.21
N GLY A 83 7.91 5.44 -34.01
CA GLY A 83 8.53 4.29 -33.36
C GLY A 83 7.53 3.31 -32.73
N THR A 84 8.04 2.25 -32.12
CA THR A 84 7.25 1.31 -31.32
C THR A 84 6.66 2.02 -30.10
N ALA A 85 5.37 1.82 -29.84
CA ALA A 85 4.70 2.35 -28.65
C ALA A 85 5.35 1.82 -27.38
N TRP A 86 5.48 2.67 -26.35
CA TRP A 86 6.08 2.30 -25.05
C TRP A 86 7.44 1.63 -25.22
N ASN A 87 8.35 2.36 -25.85
CA ASN A 87 9.74 1.93 -26.03
C ASN A 87 10.73 3.09 -25.82
N THR A 88 10.36 4.08 -25.00
CA THR A 88 11.16 5.30 -24.80
C THR A 88 11.23 5.66 -23.32
N LEU A 89 12.33 5.25 -22.67
CA LEU A 89 12.64 5.66 -21.31
C LEU A 89 13.39 6.99 -21.30
N PRO A 90 13.15 7.84 -20.30
CA PRO A 90 14.01 9.00 -20.05
C PRO A 90 15.37 8.54 -19.53
N GLU A 91 16.37 9.41 -19.61
CA GLU A 91 17.73 9.13 -19.14
C GLU A 91 17.87 9.14 -17.59
N SER A 92 16.77 9.40 -16.88
CA SER A 92 16.76 9.64 -15.42
C SER A 92 15.61 8.93 -14.74
N TYR A 93 15.77 8.67 -13.44
CA TYR A 93 14.75 8.17 -12.53
C TYR A 93 14.63 9.10 -11.32
N VAL A 94 13.53 9.00 -10.57
CA VAL A 94 13.33 9.76 -9.34
C VAL A 94 13.56 8.83 -8.15
N LYS A 95 14.51 9.16 -7.29
CA LYS A 95 14.63 8.56 -5.96
C LYS A 95 13.72 9.30 -5.01
N VAL A 96 12.84 8.57 -4.34
CA VAL A 96 11.83 9.13 -3.44
C VAL A 96 12.07 8.62 -2.03
N THR A 97 12.07 9.53 -1.05
CA THR A 97 12.10 9.21 0.37
C THR A 97 10.95 9.91 1.06
N VAL A 98 10.17 9.16 1.83
CA VAL A 98 9.07 9.68 2.64
C VAL A 98 9.40 9.43 4.11
N GLN A 99 9.18 10.43 4.94
CA GLN A 99 9.17 10.30 6.39
C GLN A 99 7.93 11.01 6.91
N ASP A 100 6.93 10.23 7.31
CA ASP A 100 5.67 10.76 7.83
C ASP A 100 5.23 10.00 9.09
N ASN A 101 4.89 10.72 10.16
CA ASN A 101 4.45 10.14 11.43
C ASN A 101 2.92 10.21 11.66
N SER A 102 2.15 10.51 10.61
CA SER A 102 0.69 10.44 10.61
C SER A 102 0.19 9.00 10.79
N VAL A 103 -1.05 8.89 11.27
CA VAL A 103 -1.75 7.59 11.44
C VAL A 103 -1.97 6.88 10.11
N ALA A 104 -2.17 7.66 9.04
CA ALA A 104 -2.22 7.21 7.67
C ALA A 104 -1.75 8.34 6.75
N TRP A 105 -1.07 7.97 5.67
CA TRP A 105 -0.67 8.90 4.62
C TRP A 105 -0.60 8.17 3.29
N ARG A 106 -0.68 8.93 2.20
CA ARG A 106 -0.44 8.46 0.84
C ARG A 106 0.42 9.44 0.05
N LEU A 107 1.16 8.92 -0.91
CA LEU A 107 1.89 9.69 -1.90
C LEU A 107 1.23 9.47 -3.26
N ARG A 108 0.75 10.56 -3.87
CA ARG A 108 0.16 10.53 -5.21
C ARG A 108 1.11 11.07 -6.27
N ILE A 109 0.98 10.57 -7.50
CA ILE A 109 1.67 11.04 -8.70
C ILE A 109 0.66 11.46 -9.76
N TYR A 110 0.95 12.55 -10.47
CA TYR A 110 0.17 13.01 -11.62
C TYR A 110 0.92 14.07 -12.43
N SER A 111 0.51 14.34 -13.67
CA SER A 111 0.95 15.52 -14.42
C SER A 111 0.04 16.71 -14.16
N ASP A 112 0.59 17.92 -14.21
CA ASP A 112 -0.19 19.16 -14.14
C ASP A 112 0.21 20.06 -15.31
N ASN A 113 -0.37 19.76 -16.48
CA ASN A 113 0.02 20.37 -17.74
C ASN A 113 -0.86 21.55 -18.15
N TYR A 114 -2.00 21.76 -17.47
CA TYR A 114 -3.02 22.72 -17.87
C TYR A 114 -3.64 23.44 -16.67
N ASP A 115 -3.73 24.76 -16.73
CA ASP A 115 -4.42 25.56 -15.69
C ASP A 115 -5.92 25.21 -15.60
N THR A 116 -6.54 24.94 -16.76
CA THR A 116 -7.93 24.50 -16.91
C THR A 116 -8.02 23.34 -17.88
N ALA A 117 -9.04 22.50 -17.74
CA ALA A 117 -9.25 21.37 -18.63
C ALA A 117 -9.38 21.85 -20.10
N PRO A 118 -8.55 21.35 -21.03
CA PRO A 118 -8.61 21.74 -22.43
C PRO A 118 -9.85 21.14 -23.12
N SER A 119 -10.11 21.55 -24.37
CA SER A 119 -11.26 21.04 -25.14
C SER A 119 -11.12 19.54 -25.43
N THR A 120 -12.13 18.76 -25.06
CA THR A 120 -12.17 17.32 -25.32
C THR A 120 -12.25 16.97 -26.81
N ALA A 121 -12.78 17.88 -27.64
CA ALA A 121 -12.80 17.70 -29.10
C ALA A 121 -11.40 17.74 -29.73
N VAL A 122 -10.43 18.35 -29.04
CA VAL A 122 -9.06 18.54 -29.54
C VAL A 122 -8.07 17.60 -28.82
N TYR A 123 -8.21 17.44 -27.51
CA TYR A 123 -7.25 16.70 -26.68
C TYR A 123 -7.78 15.34 -26.17
N GLY A 124 -9.03 14.99 -26.45
CA GLY A 124 -9.69 13.82 -25.85
C GLY A 124 -10.01 14.04 -24.37
N TYR A 125 -10.14 12.96 -23.59
CA TYR A 125 -10.53 13.05 -22.17
C TYR A 125 -9.36 12.86 -21.20
N SER A 126 -8.26 12.24 -21.66
CA SER A 126 -7.06 11.98 -20.86
C SER A 126 -5.86 12.80 -21.35
N TYR A 127 -5.28 13.60 -20.46
CA TYR A 127 -4.21 14.56 -20.70
C TYR A 127 -2.89 14.19 -19.99
N GLY A 128 -2.89 13.06 -19.28
CA GLY A 128 -1.74 12.53 -18.55
C GLY A 128 -0.49 12.38 -19.40
N GLY A 129 0.65 12.91 -18.94
CA GLY A 129 1.95 12.79 -19.61
C GLY A 129 2.57 14.13 -20.00
N LEU A 130 2.97 14.29 -21.27
CA LEU A 130 3.55 15.52 -21.81
C LEU A 130 2.60 16.21 -22.79
N ARG A 131 2.60 17.54 -22.76
CA ARG A 131 1.90 18.40 -23.72
C ARG A 131 2.86 18.88 -24.79
N GLY A 132 2.49 18.75 -26.06
CA GLY A 132 3.25 19.33 -27.15
C GLY A 132 2.95 20.81 -27.35
N ASP A 133 3.87 21.53 -28.00
CA ASP A 133 3.72 22.95 -28.36
C ASP A 133 2.75 23.19 -29.53
N VAL A 134 2.29 22.13 -30.18
CA VAL A 134 1.25 22.15 -31.22
C VAL A 134 -0.11 21.76 -30.62
N THR A 135 -1.17 22.49 -30.98
CA THR A 135 -2.53 22.22 -30.51
C THR A 135 -2.96 20.77 -30.77
N GLY A 136 -3.46 20.10 -29.73
CA GLY A 136 -3.94 18.72 -29.77
C GLY A 136 -2.84 17.66 -29.66
N SER A 137 -1.57 18.07 -29.65
CA SER A 137 -0.45 17.14 -29.51
C SER A 137 -0.16 16.85 -28.03
N LYS A 138 -0.05 15.56 -27.72
CA LYS A 138 0.28 15.04 -26.38
C LYS A 138 1.04 13.72 -26.50
N VAL A 139 1.76 13.36 -25.46
CA VAL A 139 2.44 12.07 -25.30
C VAL A 139 1.96 11.47 -23.98
N PRO A 140 1.22 10.35 -24.00
CA PRO A 140 0.86 9.69 -22.76
C PRO A 140 2.13 9.14 -22.10
N MET A 141 2.16 9.21 -20.77
CA MET A 141 3.23 8.66 -19.96
C MET A 141 2.74 7.57 -19.02
N ALA A 142 3.67 6.77 -18.55
CA ALA A 142 3.45 5.77 -17.52
C ALA A 142 4.52 5.91 -16.43
N TRP A 143 4.23 5.32 -15.28
CA TRP A 143 5.16 5.22 -14.16
C TRP A 143 5.29 3.78 -13.66
N LEU A 144 6.43 3.49 -13.03
CA LEU A 144 6.77 2.23 -12.40
C LEU A 144 7.54 2.51 -11.12
N ASN A 145 7.16 1.88 -10.00
CA ASN A 145 7.95 1.91 -8.78
C ASN A 145 8.74 0.62 -8.58
N ASN A 146 9.88 0.74 -7.90
CA ASN A 146 10.65 -0.39 -7.42
C ASN A 146 11.29 -0.09 -6.06
N THR A 147 11.35 -1.08 -5.17
CA THR A 147 12.06 -0.99 -3.89
C THR A 147 13.57 -1.00 -4.07
N THR A 148 14.04 -1.56 -5.19
CA THR A 148 15.46 -1.68 -5.53
C THR A 148 15.79 -0.90 -6.79
N LEU A 149 16.96 -0.25 -6.79
CA LEU A 149 17.47 0.44 -7.97
C LEU A 149 17.73 -0.58 -9.08
N ILE A 150 17.22 -0.31 -10.28
CA ILE A 150 17.42 -1.15 -11.45
C ILE A 150 18.56 -0.54 -12.26
N ALA A 151 19.75 -1.15 -12.17
CA ALA A 151 20.90 -0.70 -12.94
C ALA A 151 20.60 -0.75 -14.45
N GLY A 152 20.83 0.36 -15.16
CA GLY A 152 20.49 0.49 -16.58
C GLY A 152 19.01 0.76 -16.88
N GLY A 153 18.16 0.83 -15.85
CA GLY A 153 16.73 1.13 -15.98
C GLY A 153 15.86 -0.13 -16.10
N PRO A 154 14.53 0.00 -15.89
CA PRO A 154 13.59 -1.09 -16.09
C PRO A 154 13.49 -1.50 -17.55
N ALA A 155 12.91 -2.69 -17.79
CA ALA A 155 12.37 -2.97 -19.12
C ALA A 155 11.20 -2.02 -19.41
N VAL A 156 11.14 -1.52 -20.65
CA VAL A 156 10.00 -0.79 -21.20
C VAL A 156 8.71 -1.62 -21.11
N GLY A 157 7.56 -0.98 -21.01
CA GLY A 157 6.29 -1.69 -20.92
C GLY A 157 5.06 -0.86 -21.20
N ASN A 158 4.14 -1.48 -21.94
CA ASN A 158 2.84 -0.88 -22.25
C ASN A 158 1.85 -1.05 -21.08
N PRO A 159 1.39 0.03 -20.43
CA PRO A 159 0.44 -0.03 -19.33
C PRO A 159 -0.94 -0.61 -19.72
N VAL A 160 -1.27 -0.70 -21.01
CA VAL A 160 -2.50 -1.35 -21.52
C VAL A 160 -2.46 -2.87 -21.35
N VAL A 161 -1.27 -3.48 -21.38
CA VAL A 161 -1.11 -4.95 -21.29
C VAL A 161 -1.37 -5.46 -19.86
N GLY A 162 -1.65 -4.55 -18.92
CA GLY A 162 -2.04 -4.86 -17.56
C GLY A 162 -0.86 -4.96 -16.61
N THR A 163 -1.14 -5.46 -15.40
CA THR A 163 -0.22 -5.35 -14.25
C THR A 163 1.06 -6.18 -14.38
N THR A 164 1.15 -7.09 -15.35
CA THR A 164 2.27 -8.01 -15.53
C THR A 164 3.62 -7.32 -15.76
N ASN A 165 3.64 -6.14 -16.41
CA ASN A 165 4.88 -5.37 -16.60
C ASN A 165 5.08 -4.28 -15.53
N GLY A 166 4.07 -4.00 -14.70
CA GLY A 166 4.13 -3.08 -13.57
C GLY A 166 3.93 -1.61 -13.91
N TRP A 167 3.83 -1.26 -15.19
CA TRP A 167 3.63 0.12 -15.65
C TRP A 167 2.17 0.55 -15.49
N ILE A 168 1.96 1.76 -14.99
CA ILE A 168 0.63 2.38 -14.83
C ILE A 168 0.61 3.70 -15.58
N PHE A 169 -0.49 4.03 -16.26
CA PHE A 169 -0.63 5.35 -16.88
C PHE A 169 -0.49 6.46 -15.84
N LEU A 170 0.23 7.51 -16.21
CA LEU A 170 0.25 8.77 -15.50
C LEU A 170 -1.05 9.52 -15.82
N LYS A 171 -1.80 9.91 -14.80
CA LYS A 171 -2.97 10.80 -14.93
C LYS A 171 -2.55 12.26 -14.95
N ASP A 172 -3.33 13.12 -15.59
CA ASP A 172 -3.21 14.58 -15.42
C ASP A 172 -4.24 15.08 -14.42
N GLU A 173 -3.94 16.14 -13.67
CA GLU A 173 -4.85 16.77 -12.72
C GLU A 173 -6.17 17.19 -13.37
N LYS A 174 -6.13 17.51 -14.68
CA LYS A 174 -7.31 17.96 -15.44
C LYS A 174 -7.98 16.85 -16.22
N ASP A 175 -7.58 15.58 -16.08
CA ASP A 175 -8.25 14.46 -16.71
C ASP A 175 -9.75 14.47 -16.38
N VAL A 176 -10.58 14.36 -17.42
CA VAL A 176 -12.03 14.35 -17.31
C VAL A 176 -12.57 12.98 -17.67
N ASP A 177 -13.80 12.71 -17.25
CA ASP A 177 -14.47 11.44 -17.53
C ASP A 177 -14.81 11.30 -19.02
N ASP A 178 -14.57 10.11 -19.59
CA ASP A 178 -14.98 9.78 -20.95
C ASP A 178 -16.39 9.18 -20.90
N PRO A 179 -17.41 9.87 -21.42
CA PRO A 179 -18.81 9.42 -21.33
C PRO A 179 -19.08 8.12 -22.13
N LEU A 180 -18.12 7.64 -22.92
CA LEU A 180 -18.22 6.39 -23.67
C LEU A 180 -17.71 5.18 -22.89
N LEU A 181 -17.05 5.38 -21.75
CA LEU A 181 -16.53 4.32 -20.90
C LEU A 181 -17.43 4.14 -19.66
N ALA A 182 -17.40 2.94 -19.08
CA ALA A 182 -18.30 2.58 -17.98
C ALA A 182 -17.84 3.08 -16.61
N ASP A 183 -16.52 3.17 -16.42
CA ASP A 183 -15.91 3.65 -15.17
C ASP A 183 -15.62 5.15 -15.27
N ASP A 184 -15.42 5.84 -14.16
CA ASP A 184 -14.96 7.23 -14.16
C ASP A 184 -13.45 7.30 -14.38
N GLN A 185 -12.99 7.74 -15.56
CA GLN A 185 -11.55 7.89 -15.84
C GLN A 185 -11.00 9.28 -15.52
N SER A 186 -11.80 10.20 -14.97
CA SER A 186 -11.32 11.50 -14.54
C SER A 186 -10.22 11.37 -13.50
N PHE A 187 -9.46 12.46 -13.30
CA PHE A 187 -8.47 12.52 -12.24
C PHE A 187 -9.10 12.23 -10.87
N ILE A 188 -10.25 12.84 -10.60
CA ILE A 188 -10.95 12.73 -9.31
C ILE A 188 -11.42 11.29 -9.09
N GLY A 189 -12.06 10.66 -10.07
CA GLY A 189 -12.50 9.26 -9.99
C GLY A 189 -11.33 8.31 -9.79
N SER A 190 -10.26 8.51 -10.57
CA SER A 190 -9.03 7.70 -10.49
C SER A 190 -8.32 7.86 -9.14
N ASP A 191 -8.20 9.07 -8.61
CA ASP A 191 -7.57 9.36 -7.33
C ASP A 191 -8.37 8.81 -6.15
N ALA A 192 -9.71 8.84 -6.24
CA ALA A 192 -10.61 8.30 -5.22
C ALA A 192 -10.48 6.77 -5.06
N VAL A 193 -10.23 6.05 -6.15
CA VAL A 193 -9.97 4.60 -6.13
C VAL A 193 -8.49 4.25 -5.91
N GLY A 194 -7.63 5.25 -5.71
CA GLY A 194 -6.21 5.07 -5.40
C GLY A 194 -5.31 4.79 -6.60
N TYR A 195 -5.79 4.97 -7.84
CA TYR A 195 -5.00 4.74 -9.06
C TYR A 195 -3.76 5.63 -9.17
N THR A 196 -3.84 6.85 -8.62
CA THR A 196 -2.76 7.84 -8.58
C THR A 196 -1.76 7.59 -7.46
N ASN A 197 -2.02 6.65 -6.55
CA ASN A 197 -1.16 6.39 -5.40
C ASN A 197 0.08 5.59 -5.83
N ILE A 198 1.26 6.08 -5.46
CA ILE A 198 2.54 5.38 -5.68
C ILE A 198 3.11 4.79 -4.41
N ALA A 199 2.73 5.32 -3.24
CA ALA A 199 3.09 4.79 -1.94
C ALA A 199 2.04 5.18 -0.89
N PHE A 200 1.99 4.43 0.20
CA PHE A 200 1.16 4.71 1.36
C PHE A 200 1.79 4.12 2.61
N GLY A 201 1.37 4.61 3.78
CA GLY A 201 1.93 4.11 5.01
C GLY A 201 1.31 4.70 6.26
N ALA A 202 2.01 4.43 7.35
CA ALA A 202 1.79 4.99 8.67
C ALA A 202 3.15 5.20 9.35
N ALA A 203 3.16 5.71 10.57
CA ALA A 203 4.41 5.91 11.32
C ALA A 203 5.32 4.66 11.41
N SER A 204 4.76 3.45 11.33
CA SER A 204 5.49 2.19 11.50
C SER A 204 5.88 1.48 10.20
N TYR A 205 5.36 1.89 9.03
CA TYR A 205 5.63 1.20 7.77
C TYR A 205 5.40 2.10 6.56
N THR A 206 6.07 1.75 5.47
CA THR A 206 5.85 2.31 4.13
C THR A 206 5.68 1.19 3.15
N ARG A 207 4.62 1.23 2.35
CA ARG A 207 4.40 0.34 1.21
C ARG A 207 4.38 1.15 -0.08
N ILE A 208 5.06 0.64 -1.09
CA ILE A 208 5.03 1.19 -2.44
C ILE A 208 4.04 0.40 -3.28
N VAL A 209 3.32 1.09 -4.17
CA VAL A 209 2.39 0.47 -5.11
C VAL A 209 3.18 -0.15 -6.25
N ARG A 210 2.98 -1.45 -6.44
CA ARG A 210 3.67 -2.30 -7.41
C ARG A 210 2.68 -3.30 -8.03
N PRO A 211 2.04 -2.96 -9.16
CA PRO A 211 1.02 -3.83 -9.75
C PRO A 211 1.55 -5.19 -10.17
N ASN A 212 2.84 -5.30 -10.49
CA ASN A 212 3.48 -6.53 -10.94
C ASN A 212 3.84 -7.51 -9.82
N VAL A 213 3.54 -7.20 -8.56
CA VAL A 213 3.76 -8.13 -7.45
C VAL A 213 2.44 -8.59 -6.84
N THR A 214 2.46 -9.76 -6.21
CA THR A 214 1.29 -10.27 -5.46
C THR A 214 0.89 -9.28 -4.37
N GLY A 215 -0.40 -8.95 -4.30
CA GLY A 215 -0.92 -7.95 -3.35
C GLY A 215 -0.74 -6.49 -3.82
N LEU A 216 -0.24 -6.28 -5.05
CA LEU A 216 -0.14 -4.98 -5.74
C LEU A 216 0.71 -3.92 -5.00
N SER A 217 1.44 -4.33 -3.97
CA SER A 217 2.28 -3.46 -3.16
C SER A 217 3.39 -4.23 -2.47
N GLU A 218 4.44 -3.52 -2.07
CA GLU A 218 5.60 -4.09 -1.39
C GLU A 218 6.03 -3.17 -0.25
N GLU A 219 6.30 -3.75 0.92
CA GLU A 219 6.77 -3.01 2.09
C GLU A 219 8.26 -2.74 2.00
N LEU A 220 8.67 -1.52 2.37
CA LEU A 220 10.06 -1.14 2.42
C LEU A 220 10.78 -1.78 3.61
N THR A 221 12.09 -1.98 3.49
CA THR A 221 12.91 -2.56 4.55
C THR A 221 12.91 -1.73 5.83
N THR A 222 12.76 -0.41 5.71
CA THR A 222 12.46 0.51 6.80
C THR A 222 11.41 1.52 6.31
N PRO A 223 10.62 2.14 7.21
CA PRO A 223 9.61 3.12 6.81
C PRO A 223 10.19 4.32 6.03
N THR A 224 11.49 4.59 6.18
CA THR A 224 12.19 5.72 5.56
C THR A 224 13.19 5.29 4.49
N ALA A 225 13.23 4.02 4.10
CA ALA A 225 14.09 3.61 2.99
C ALA A 225 13.64 4.32 1.70
N PRO A 226 14.57 4.66 0.79
CA PRO A 226 14.19 5.21 -0.49
C PRO A 226 13.56 4.13 -1.39
N PHE A 227 12.74 4.57 -2.32
CA PHE A 227 12.31 3.77 -3.46
C PHE A 227 12.51 4.54 -4.76
N TYR A 228 12.36 3.85 -5.89
CA TYR A 228 12.78 4.33 -7.20
C TYR A 228 11.58 4.37 -8.14
N LEU A 229 11.27 5.56 -8.63
CA LEU A 229 10.21 5.85 -9.57
C LEU A 229 10.82 6.06 -10.96
N TYR A 230 10.36 5.27 -11.92
CA TYR A 230 10.70 5.38 -13.33
C TYR A 230 9.49 5.84 -14.11
N THR A 231 9.73 6.52 -15.22
CA THR A 231 8.68 6.92 -16.16
C THR A 231 8.99 6.44 -17.57
N GLU A 232 7.98 6.39 -18.40
CA GLU A 232 8.07 6.04 -19.82
C GLU A 232 7.08 6.91 -20.61
N GLY A 233 7.38 7.19 -21.88
CA GLY A 233 6.48 7.91 -22.78
C GLY A 233 6.20 7.14 -24.08
N ASP A 234 4.98 7.25 -24.58
CA ASP A 234 4.59 6.72 -25.89
C ASP A 234 4.60 7.81 -26.96
N PHE A 235 5.71 7.89 -27.69
CA PHE A 235 5.91 8.82 -28.79
C PHE A 235 5.51 8.26 -30.16
N SER A 236 4.96 7.04 -30.22
CA SER A 236 4.68 6.34 -31.50
C SER A 236 3.74 7.12 -32.42
N SER A 237 2.77 7.83 -31.83
CA SER A 237 1.76 8.63 -32.52
C SER A 237 1.98 10.15 -32.40
N ALA A 238 3.08 10.57 -31.77
CA ALA A 238 3.37 11.97 -31.50
C ALA A 238 3.79 12.70 -32.79
N PRO A 239 3.11 13.79 -33.22
CA PRO A 239 3.59 14.62 -34.31
C PRO A 239 4.93 15.30 -33.98
N ALA A 240 5.60 15.85 -34.98
CA ALA A 240 6.80 16.65 -34.74
C ALA A 240 6.44 17.93 -33.98
N ALA A 241 6.90 18.03 -32.74
CA ALA A 241 6.60 19.12 -31.80
C ALA A 241 7.61 19.09 -30.64
N THR A 242 7.64 20.14 -29.82
CA THR A 242 8.33 20.14 -28.53
C THR A 242 7.37 19.70 -27.44
N TYR A 243 7.73 18.69 -26.66
CA TYR A 243 6.89 18.16 -25.58
C TYR A 243 7.43 18.54 -24.22
N THR A 244 6.58 19.07 -23.35
CA THR A 244 6.92 19.50 -21.99
C THR A 244 5.80 19.16 -21.03
N GLY A 245 6.11 19.07 -19.74
CA GLY A 245 5.12 18.85 -18.70
C GLY A 245 5.71 18.93 -17.31
N THR A 246 4.84 18.91 -16.31
CA THR A 246 5.22 18.89 -14.89
C THR A 246 4.66 17.63 -14.27
N ILE A 247 5.51 16.81 -13.64
CA ILE A 247 5.08 15.67 -12.81
C ILE A 247 5.10 16.12 -11.35
N LYS A 248 3.95 16.02 -10.67
CA LYS A 248 3.80 16.32 -9.25
C LYS A 248 3.82 15.04 -8.43
N LEU A 249 4.46 15.15 -7.27
CA LEU A 249 4.45 14.15 -6.21
C LEU A 249 3.94 14.84 -4.95
N GLU A 250 2.82 14.37 -4.41
CA GLU A 250 2.17 15.02 -3.28
C GLU A 250 1.91 14.05 -2.13
N LEU A 251 2.49 14.38 -0.98
CA LEU A 251 2.28 13.68 0.28
C LEU A 251 1.02 14.22 0.94
N LEU A 252 0.08 13.33 1.22
CA LEU A 252 -1.23 13.64 1.79
C LEU A 252 -1.44 12.84 3.07
N ASN A 253 -1.82 13.52 4.15
CA ASN A 253 -2.20 12.87 5.40
C ASN A 253 -3.69 12.51 5.34
N GLN A 254 -4.06 11.37 5.91
CA GLN A 254 -5.42 10.83 5.90
C GLN A 254 -5.97 10.63 7.31
#